data_AF-A0A1F7TGP4-F1
#
_entry.id   AF-A0A1F7TGP4-F1
#
_cell.length_a   1.000
_cell.length_b   1.000
_cell.length_c   1.000
_cell.angle_alpha   90.00
_cell.angle_beta   90.00
_cell.angle_gamma   90.00
#
_symmetry.space_group_name_H-M   'P 1'
#
loop_
_entity.id
_entity.type
_entity.pdbx_description
1 polymer ?
#
loop_
_entity_poly.entity_id
_entity_poly.type
_entity_poly.pdbx_seq_one_letter_code
_entity_poly.pdbx_strand_id
1 'polypeptide(L)'
;MDLRRAKNRLLSRVLARFPSLVDRWARGRSFARDGEAGPWAPLTKPLAACRVALVTTGGVHLRSQPPFDMANPDGDPTFREIPSGAPRGELVITHDYYDHRDAGLDLNVVFPLDRLEELARKGRIMGPAPLHLGFMGHVDGPLVERLVRETAPAAARRLAGTGADVALLTPA
;
A
#
# COMPACT_ATOMS: atom_id res chain seq x y z
N MET A 1 14.10 20.70 8.98
CA MET A 1 14.02 19.21 8.96
C MET A 1 13.83 18.75 10.39
N ASP A 2 12.78 17.97 10.65
CA ASP A 2 12.47 17.44 11.98
C ASP A 2 13.50 16.36 12.37
N LEU A 3 14.14 16.50 13.54
CA LEU A 3 15.14 15.57 14.08
C LEU A 3 14.61 14.12 14.13
N ARG A 4 13.29 13.96 14.34
CA ARG A 4 12.66 12.63 14.42
C ARG A 4 12.65 11.91 13.07
N ARG A 5 12.36 12.62 11.97
CA ARG A 5 12.40 12.03 10.62
C ARG A 5 13.82 11.62 10.21
N ALA A 6 14.81 12.44 10.54
CA ALA A 6 16.21 12.10 10.28
C ALA A 6 16.65 10.83 11.03
N LYS A 7 16.23 10.68 12.29
CA LYS A 7 16.46 9.48 13.11
C LYS A 7 15.78 8.24 12.51
N ASN A 8 14.52 8.35 12.08
CA ASN A 8 13.77 7.21 11.51
C ASN A 8 14.42 6.70 10.21
N ARG A 9 14.85 7.61 9.34
CA ARG A 9 15.58 7.24 8.09
C ARG A 9 16.96 6.62 8.34
N LEU A 10 17.63 7.01 9.42
CA LEU A 10 18.90 6.40 9.80
C LEU A 10 18.68 4.99 10.34
N LEU A 11 17.66 4.80 11.18
CA LEU A 11 17.31 3.51 11.75
C LEU A 11 16.90 2.49 10.67
N SER A 12 16.09 2.91 9.68
CA SER A 12 15.69 2.01 8.58
C SER A 12 16.89 1.52 7.78
N ARG A 13 17.88 2.39 7.51
CA ARG A 13 19.13 2.01 6.84
C ARG A 13 19.98 1.02 7.64
N VAL A 14 20.03 1.18 8.97
CA VAL A 14 20.78 0.26 9.85
C VAL A 14 20.08 -1.10 9.91
N LEU A 15 18.76 -1.13 10.08
CA LEU A 15 17.98 -2.37 10.12
C LEU A 15 18.07 -3.14 8.79
N ALA A 16 17.97 -2.45 7.66
CA ALA A 16 18.14 -3.07 6.34
C ALA A 16 19.52 -3.72 6.13
N ARG A 17 20.55 -3.27 6.86
CA ARG A 17 21.92 -3.78 6.74
C ARG A 17 22.23 -4.93 7.71
N PHE A 18 21.40 -5.15 8.72
CA PHE A 18 21.59 -6.19 9.73
C PHE A 18 20.28 -6.97 9.96
N PRO A 19 19.97 -7.97 9.12
CA PRO A 19 18.73 -8.74 9.19
C PRO A 19 18.45 -9.36 10.57
N SER A 20 19.49 -9.77 11.30
CA SER A 20 19.37 -10.33 12.66
C SER A 20 18.80 -9.37 13.70
N LEU A 21 18.92 -8.04 13.49
CA LEU A 21 18.30 -7.03 14.33
C LEU A 21 16.80 -6.89 14.02
N VAL A 22 16.41 -7.04 12.76
CA VAL A 22 14.99 -7.09 12.35
C VAL A 22 14.32 -8.31 12.95
N ASP A 23 14.95 -9.48 12.87
CA ASP A 23 14.41 -10.71 13.49
C ASP A 23 14.25 -10.57 14.99
N ARG A 24 15.23 -9.94 15.66
CA ARG A 24 15.19 -9.71 17.11
C ARG A 24 14.11 -8.73 17.51
N TRP A 25 13.87 -7.71 16.70
CA TRP A 25 12.79 -6.74 16.88
C TRP A 25 11.41 -7.37 16.62
N ALA A 26 11.27 -8.19 15.58
CA ALA A 26 10.02 -8.84 15.21
C ALA A 26 9.55 -9.86 16.26
N ARG A 27 10.47 -10.58 16.92
CA ARG A 27 10.15 -11.55 17.99
C ARG A 27 9.41 -10.97 19.19
N GLY A 28 9.52 -9.66 19.42
CA GLY A 28 8.84 -8.98 20.53
C GLY A 28 7.44 -8.45 20.19
N ARG A 29 6.97 -8.64 18.94
CA ARG A 29 5.69 -8.09 18.47
C ARG A 29 4.66 -9.18 18.26
N SER A 30 3.43 -8.88 18.65
CA SER A 30 2.24 -9.63 18.24
C SER A 30 1.71 -9.04 16.94
N PHE A 31 1.78 -9.82 15.87
CA PHE A 31 1.08 -9.49 14.63
C PHE A 31 -0.39 -9.85 14.78
N ALA A 32 -1.28 -9.00 14.25
CA ALA A 32 -2.69 -9.33 14.16
C ALA A 32 -2.83 -10.68 13.45
N ARG A 33 -3.58 -11.60 14.07
CA ARG A 33 -3.96 -12.87 13.48
C ARG A 33 -5.42 -12.75 13.08
N ASP A 34 -5.67 -12.69 11.79
CA ASP A 34 -7.04 -12.80 11.27
C ASP A 34 -7.53 -14.25 11.44
N GLY A 35 -8.84 -14.45 11.52
CA GLY A 35 -9.48 -15.74 11.86
C GLY A 35 -9.14 -16.91 10.91
N GLU A 36 -9.61 -18.11 11.22
CA GLU A 36 -9.21 -19.36 10.52
C GLU A 36 -9.47 -19.36 8.99
N ALA A 37 -10.40 -18.52 8.50
CA ALA A 37 -10.60 -18.31 7.07
C ALA A 37 -9.59 -17.29 6.54
N GLY A 38 -8.67 -17.74 5.68
CA GLY A 38 -7.69 -16.86 5.03
C GLY A 38 -8.33 -15.71 4.23
N PRO A 39 -7.58 -14.65 3.90
CA PRO A 39 -8.10 -13.39 3.35
C PRO A 39 -8.56 -13.48 1.88
N TRP A 40 -8.79 -14.69 1.38
CA TRP A 40 -8.97 -14.98 -0.04
C TRP A 40 -10.44 -15.22 -0.36
N ALA A 41 -10.97 -14.46 -1.31
CA ALA A 41 -12.24 -14.74 -1.95
C ALA A 41 -12.01 -15.51 -3.26
N PRO A 42 -12.77 -16.57 -3.56
CA PRO A 42 -12.65 -17.26 -4.84
C PRO A 42 -13.06 -16.34 -5.99
N LEU A 43 -12.37 -16.45 -7.12
CA LEU A 43 -12.75 -15.74 -8.34
C LEU A 43 -14.07 -16.30 -8.88
N THR A 44 -14.98 -15.40 -9.23
CA THR A 44 -16.30 -15.75 -9.81
C THR A 44 -16.31 -15.73 -11.34
N LYS A 45 -15.22 -15.28 -11.96
CA LYS A 45 -15.04 -15.21 -13.43
C LYS A 45 -13.57 -15.39 -13.81
N PRO A 46 -13.27 -15.70 -15.09
CA PRO A 46 -11.89 -15.82 -15.56
C PRO A 46 -11.08 -14.54 -15.32
N LEU A 47 -9.81 -14.66 -14.94
CA LEU A 47 -8.93 -13.51 -14.66
C LEU A 47 -8.84 -12.52 -15.84
N ALA A 48 -8.88 -13.02 -17.07
CA ALA A 48 -8.91 -12.20 -18.29
C ALA A 48 -10.15 -11.28 -18.38
N ALA A 49 -11.22 -11.59 -17.64
CA ALA A 49 -12.44 -10.79 -17.53
C ALA A 49 -12.48 -9.94 -16.24
N CYS A 50 -11.41 -9.94 -15.42
CA CYS A 50 -11.33 -9.19 -14.17
C CYS A 50 -10.66 -7.83 -14.37
N ARG A 51 -11.20 -6.82 -13.69
CA ARG A 51 -10.53 -5.54 -13.43
C ARG A 51 -9.72 -5.63 -12.15
N VAL A 52 -8.47 -5.18 -12.21
CA VAL A 52 -7.52 -5.29 -11.10
C VAL A 52 -7.24 -3.92 -10.50
N ALA A 53 -7.58 -3.75 -9.21
CA ALA A 53 -7.17 -2.59 -8.43
C ALA A 53 -5.79 -2.82 -7.81
N LEU A 54 -5.06 -1.73 -7.59
CA LEU A 54 -3.82 -1.75 -6.80
C LEU A 54 -4.16 -1.26 -5.40
N VAL A 55 -3.61 -1.95 -4.41
CA VAL A 55 -3.59 -1.48 -3.02
C VAL A 55 -2.13 -1.52 -2.60
N THR A 56 -1.52 -0.35 -2.47
CA THR A 56 -0.13 -0.23 -2.03
C THR A 56 -0.07 0.22 -0.59
N THR A 57 0.83 -0.38 0.19
CA THR A 57 1.21 0.13 1.51
C THR A 57 2.50 0.94 1.45
N GLY A 58 2.95 1.31 0.25
CA GLY A 58 4.17 2.08 0.05
C GLY A 58 4.03 3.58 0.24
N GLY A 59 2.89 4.08 0.73
CA GLY A 59 2.67 5.51 0.97
C GLY A 59 2.45 6.34 -0.29
N VAL A 60 2.08 5.72 -1.42
CA VAL A 60 1.79 6.42 -2.68
C VAL A 60 0.47 7.20 -2.58
N HIS A 61 0.46 8.45 -3.02
CA HIS A 61 -0.75 9.27 -3.14
C HIS A 61 -0.57 10.37 -4.19
N LEU A 62 -1.66 11.06 -4.56
CA LEU A 62 -1.56 12.25 -5.41
C LEU A 62 -0.93 13.41 -4.64
N ARG A 63 -0.11 14.23 -5.30
CA ARG A 63 0.47 15.46 -4.74
C ARG A 63 -0.58 16.42 -4.18
N SER A 64 -1.76 16.46 -4.79
CA SER A 64 -2.89 17.30 -4.37
C SER A 64 -3.60 16.80 -3.11
N GLN A 65 -3.35 15.56 -2.69
CA GLN A 65 -3.95 14.99 -1.50
C GLN A 65 -3.13 15.30 -0.25
N PRO A 66 -3.75 15.33 0.94
CA PRO A 66 -3.02 15.45 2.19
C PRO A 66 -1.99 14.31 2.32
N PRO A 67 -0.71 14.62 2.64
CA PRO A 67 0.29 13.60 2.87
C PRO A 67 -0.10 12.72 4.06
N PHE A 68 0.45 11.50 4.13
CA PHE A 68 0.25 10.64 5.29
C PHE A 68 0.92 11.21 6.55
N ASP A 69 0.30 10.97 7.71
CA ASP A 69 0.83 11.41 9.00
C ASP A 69 2.06 10.57 9.39
N MET A 70 3.23 11.20 9.33
CA MET A 70 4.51 10.61 9.76
C MET A 70 4.94 11.08 11.16
N ALA A 71 4.18 11.98 11.79
CA ALA A 71 4.47 12.49 13.13
C ALA A 71 3.87 11.61 14.22
N ASN A 72 2.75 10.93 13.92
CA ASN A 72 2.17 9.94 14.80
C ASN A 72 3.04 8.66 14.87
N PRO A 73 3.57 8.26 16.04
CA PRO A 73 4.37 7.05 16.18
C PRO A 73 3.59 5.76 15.85
N ASP A 74 2.27 5.76 16.04
CA ASP A 74 1.38 4.65 15.71
C ASP A 74 0.99 4.64 14.22
N GLY A 75 1.40 5.66 13.46
CA GLY A 75 1.23 5.75 12.01
C GLY A 75 -0.08 6.41 11.55
N ASP A 76 -0.46 6.11 10.31
CA ASP A 76 -1.65 6.67 9.65
C ASP A 76 -2.56 5.52 9.14
N PRO A 77 -3.74 5.30 9.75
CA PRO A 77 -4.64 4.22 9.36
C PRO A 77 -5.49 4.58 8.14
N THR A 78 -5.38 5.80 7.60
CA THR A 78 -6.19 6.28 6.47
C THR A 78 -5.63 5.81 5.13
N PHE A 79 -6.44 5.95 4.07
CA PHE A 79 -6.02 5.68 2.70
C PHE A 79 -6.22 6.91 1.80
N ARG A 80 -5.65 6.85 0.61
CA ARG A 80 -5.84 7.81 -0.47
C ARG A 80 -6.35 7.10 -1.71
N GLU A 81 -7.30 7.73 -2.38
CA GLU A 81 -7.87 7.23 -3.63
C GLU A 81 -7.06 7.76 -4.82
N ILE A 82 -6.63 6.87 -5.70
CA ILE A 82 -5.83 7.20 -6.87
C ILE A 82 -6.60 6.77 -8.12
N PRO A 83 -7.12 7.71 -8.93
CA PRO A 83 -7.76 7.38 -10.19
C PRO A 83 -6.77 6.69 -11.13
N SER A 84 -7.25 5.72 -11.92
CA SER A 84 -6.41 4.99 -12.87
C SER A 84 -5.76 5.90 -13.93
N GLY A 85 -6.44 7.00 -14.29
CA GLY A 85 -5.92 8.03 -15.19
C GLY A 85 -5.00 9.06 -14.54
N ALA A 86 -4.60 8.88 -13.27
CA ALA A 86 -3.70 9.81 -12.59
C ALA A 86 -2.39 9.99 -13.39
N PRO A 87 -1.95 11.24 -13.64
CA PRO A 87 -0.64 11.47 -14.23
C PRO A 87 0.45 10.91 -13.30
N ARG A 88 1.34 10.07 -13.83
CA ARG A 88 2.38 9.41 -13.02
C ARG A 88 3.28 10.42 -12.29
N GLY A 89 3.57 11.57 -12.92
CA GLY A 89 4.36 12.66 -12.30
C GLY A 89 3.67 13.39 -11.13
N GLU A 90 2.36 13.19 -10.96
CA GLU A 90 1.60 13.71 -9.81
C GLU A 90 1.55 12.73 -8.64
N LEU A 91 2.06 11.51 -8.80
CA LEU A 91 2.17 10.54 -7.72
C LEU A 91 3.42 10.82 -6.91
N VAL A 92 3.26 10.84 -5.59
CA VAL A 92 4.33 11.06 -4.62
C VAL A 92 4.23 10.03 -3.50
N ILE A 93 5.31 9.91 -2.73
CA ILE A 93 5.40 8.96 -1.62
C ILE A 93 5.58 9.72 -0.30
N THR A 94 4.70 9.42 0.67
CA THR A 94 4.89 9.81 2.07
C THR A 94 4.98 8.56 2.95
N HIS A 95 6.21 8.13 3.25
CA HIS A 95 6.54 7.01 4.14
C HIS A 95 8.00 7.20 4.58
N ASP A 96 8.36 7.12 5.87
CA ASP A 96 9.78 7.31 6.29
C ASP A 96 10.49 6.00 6.66
N TYR A 97 9.82 4.85 6.53
CA TYR A 97 10.32 3.58 7.07
C TYR A 97 10.97 2.66 6.02
N TYR A 98 11.00 3.06 4.74
CA TYR A 98 11.75 2.37 3.70
C TYR A 98 12.53 3.37 2.82
N ASP A 99 13.41 2.85 1.97
CA ASP A 99 14.23 3.64 1.07
C ASP A 99 13.53 3.84 -0.28
N HIS A 100 13.29 5.10 -0.66
CA HIS A 100 12.52 5.44 -1.86
C HIS A 100 13.38 5.51 -3.13
N ARG A 101 14.68 5.24 -3.08
CA ARG A 101 15.56 5.41 -4.26
C ARG A 101 15.04 4.68 -5.49
N ASP A 102 14.69 3.40 -5.36
CA ASP A 102 14.23 2.60 -6.50
C ASP A 102 12.84 3.04 -6.95
N ALA A 103 11.92 3.31 -6.01
CA ALA A 103 10.60 3.85 -6.31
C ALA A 103 10.63 5.25 -6.95
N GLY A 104 11.68 6.03 -6.68
CA GLY A 104 11.93 7.33 -7.32
C GLY A 104 12.47 7.21 -8.74
N LEU A 105 13.09 6.07 -9.10
CA LEU A 105 13.51 5.76 -10.46
C LEU A 105 12.37 5.13 -11.28
N ASP A 106 11.65 4.19 -10.67
CA ASP A 106 10.48 3.53 -11.26
C ASP A 106 9.41 3.28 -10.18
N LEU A 107 8.33 4.05 -10.24
CA LEU A 107 7.22 3.91 -9.29
C LEU A 107 6.55 2.53 -9.38
N ASN A 108 6.71 1.81 -10.51
CA ASN A 108 6.15 0.47 -10.67
C ASN A 108 6.71 -0.56 -9.66
N VAL A 109 7.81 -0.25 -8.97
CA VAL A 109 8.32 -1.11 -7.89
C VAL A 109 7.34 -1.21 -6.72
N VAL A 110 6.61 -0.12 -6.41
CA VAL A 110 5.66 -0.06 -5.28
C VAL A 110 4.21 0.18 -5.73
N PHE A 111 4.00 0.64 -6.97
CA PHE A 111 2.68 0.91 -7.55
C PHE A 111 2.68 0.58 -9.06
N PRO A 112 2.59 -0.72 -9.43
CA PRO A 112 2.80 -1.23 -10.79
C PRO A 112 1.62 -1.00 -11.74
N LEU A 113 1.16 0.25 -11.87
CA LEU A 113 0.01 0.59 -12.71
C LEU A 113 0.30 0.33 -14.19
N ASP A 114 1.49 0.68 -14.66
CA ASP A 114 1.87 0.46 -16.06
C ASP A 114 1.97 -1.05 -16.37
N ARG A 115 2.34 -1.87 -15.38
CA ARG A 115 2.35 -3.33 -15.52
C ARG A 115 0.94 -3.90 -15.63
N LEU A 116 -0.06 -3.33 -14.93
CA LEU A 116 -1.45 -3.72 -15.13
C LEU A 116 -1.94 -3.35 -16.54
N GLU A 117 -1.59 -2.17 -17.05
CA GLU A 117 -1.92 -1.77 -18.43
C GLU A 117 -1.24 -2.67 -19.47
N GLU A 118 0.00 -3.09 -19.25
CA GLU A 118 0.68 -4.09 -20.07
C GLU A 118 -0.03 -5.45 -20.07
N LEU A 119 -0.48 -5.92 -18.90
CA LEU A 119 -1.22 -7.17 -18.77
C LEU A 119 -2.58 -7.09 -19.49
N ALA A 120 -3.24 -5.94 -19.42
CA ALA A 120 -4.48 -5.67 -20.14
C ALA A 120 -4.26 -5.72 -21.66
N ARG A 121 -3.21 -5.05 -22.16
CA ARG A 121 -2.83 -5.12 -23.59
C ARG A 121 -2.51 -6.53 -24.07
N LYS A 122 -2.00 -7.39 -23.19
CA LYS A 122 -1.73 -8.82 -23.46
C LYS A 122 -2.97 -9.72 -23.28
N GLY A 123 -4.14 -9.16 -22.98
CA GLY A 123 -5.38 -9.91 -22.74
C GLY A 123 -5.36 -10.81 -21.50
N ARG A 124 -4.45 -10.56 -20.55
CA ARG A 124 -4.31 -11.36 -19.32
C ARG A 124 -5.31 -10.95 -18.23
N ILE A 125 -5.73 -9.69 -18.26
CA ILE A 125 -6.77 -9.10 -17.42
C ILE A 125 -7.64 -8.19 -18.29
N MET A 126 -8.84 -7.84 -17.82
CA MET A 126 -9.70 -6.89 -18.54
C MET A 126 -9.07 -5.49 -18.56
N GLY A 127 -8.43 -5.11 -17.45
CA GLY A 127 -7.80 -3.81 -17.30
C GLY A 127 -7.52 -3.45 -15.84
N PRO A 128 -6.82 -2.33 -15.60
CA PRO A 128 -6.84 -1.68 -14.30
C PRO A 128 -8.29 -1.32 -13.88
N ALA A 129 -8.58 -1.39 -12.59
CA ALA A 129 -9.80 -0.81 -12.04
C ALA A 129 -9.77 0.73 -12.16
N PRO A 130 -10.93 1.42 -12.19
CA PRO A 130 -10.97 2.89 -12.25
C PRO A 130 -10.31 3.59 -11.06
N LEU A 131 -10.20 2.88 -9.94
CA LEU A 131 -9.70 3.38 -8.66
C LEU A 131 -8.66 2.42 -8.09
N HIS A 132 -7.61 2.99 -7.52
CA HIS A 132 -6.55 2.32 -6.77
C HIS A 132 -6.41 2.99 -5.40
N LEU A 133 -5.80 2.30 -4.44
CA LEU A 133 -5.64 2.81 -3.09
C LEU A 133 -4.17 2.84 -2.67
N GLY A 134 -3.80 3.94 -2.02
CA GLY A 134 -2.55 4.07 -1.28
C GLY A 134 -2.81 4.09 0.22
N PHE A 135 -2.01 3.34 0.96
CA PHE A 135 -1.92 3.35 2.41
C PHE A 135 -0.52 3.73 2.82
N MET A 136 -0.39 4.31 4.03
CA MET A 136 0.90 4.59 4.63
C MET A 136 1.68 3.31 4.96
N GLY A 137 1.02 2.25 5.43
CA GLY A 137 1.62 0.93 5.64
C GLY A 137 2.10 0.62 7.06
N HIS A 138 2.69 1.58 7.77
CA HIS A 138 2.96 1.44 9.21
C HIS A 138 1.74 1.89 10.02
N VAL A 139 1.10 0.94 10.69
CA VAL A 139 -0.01 1.16 11.63
C VAL A 139 0.22 0.27 12.84
N ASP A 140 0.25 0.87 14.03
CA ASP A 140 0.55 0.20 15.30
C ASP A 140 -0.44 0.62 16.40
N GLY A 141 -0.38 -0.03 17.56
CA GLY A 141 -1.16 0.34 18.74
C GLY A 141 -2.68 0.42 18.50
N PRO A 142 -3.38 1.42 19.09
CA PRO A 142 -4.83 1.57 18.95
C PRO A 142 -5.31 1.79 17.51
N LEU A 143 -4.44 2.24 16.60
CA LEU A 143 -4.81 2.49 15.20
C LEU A 143 -5.02 1.22 14.40
N VAL A 144 -4.49 0.07 14.86
CA VAL A 144 -4.73 -1.24 14.24
C VAL A 144 -6.22 -1.58 14.28
N GLU A 145 -6.88 -1.35 15.41
CA GLU A 145 -8.33 -1.63 15.53
C GLU A 145 -9.14 -0.75 14.57
N ARG A 146 -8.78 0.53 14.46
CA ARG A 146 -9.41 1.45 13.50
C ARG A 146 -9.17 1.03 12.05
N LEU A 147 -7.97 0.57 11.71
CA LEU A 147 -7.68 0.06 10.38
C LEU A 147 -8.56 -1.17 10.08
N VAL A 148 -8.57 -2.16 10.96
CA VAL A 148 -9.25 -3.44 10.75
C VAL A 148 -10.78 -3.28 10.74
N ARG A 149 -11.35 -2.53 11.68
CA ARG A 149 -12.81 -2.43 11.84
C ARG A 149 -13.46 -1.38 10.96
N GLU A 150 -12.74 -0.32 10.60
CA GLU A 150 -13.33 0.82 9.90
C GLU A 150 -12.69 1.03 8.53
N THR A 151 -11.38 1.23 8.49
CA THR A 151 -10.74 1.84 7.33
C THR A 151 -10.52 0.85 6.19
N ALA A 152 -10.04 -0.37 6.48
CA ALA A 152 -9.89 -1.43 5.50
C ALA A 152 -11.25 -1.90 4.93
N PRO A 153 -12.33 -2.10 5.74
CA PRO A 153 -13.66 -2.37 5.21
C PRO A 153 -14.22 -1.23 4.35
N ALA A 154 -13.98 0.03 4.72
CA ALA A 154 -14.37 1.18 3.90
C ALA A 154 -13.64 1.19 2.56
N ALA A 155 -12.31 1.02 2.57
CA ALA A 155 -11.47 0.89 1.38
C ALA A 155 -11.95 -0.24 0.44
N ALA A 156 -12.22 -1.43 0.99
CA ALA A 156 -12.74 -2.56 0.22
C ALA A 156 -14.09 -2.24 -0.45
N ARG A 157 -15.01 -1.59 0.27
CA ARG A 157 -16.30 -1.14 -0.30
C ARG A 157 -16.10 -0.11 -1.42
N ARG A 158 -15.13 0.80 -1.29
CA ARG A 158 -14.81 1.78 -2.33
C ARG A 158 -14.32 1.10 -3.61
N LEU A 159 -13.37 0.17 -3.50
CA LEU A 159 -12.89 -0.59 -4.66
C LEU A 159 -14.00 -1.41 -5.32
N ALA A 160 -14.74 -2.19 -4.53
CA ALA A 160 -15.85 -2.99 -5.03
C ALA A 160 -16.91 -2.15 -5.75
N GLY A 161 -17.24 -0.97 -5.19
CA GLY A 161 -18.18 -0.02 -5.81
C GLY A 161 -17.74 0.56 -7.15
N THR A 162 -16.45 0.45 -7.49
CA THR A 162 -15.91 0.88 -8.80
C THR A 162 -15.77 -0.26 -9.81
N GLY A 163 -16.23 -1.46 -9.46
CA GLY A 163 -16.16 -2.65 -10.31
C GLY A 163 -14.78 -3.30 -10.35
N ALA A 164 -13.96 -3.12 -9.30
CA ALA A 164 -12.77 -3.93 -9.11
C ALA A 164 -13.17 -5.36 -8.72
N ASP A 165 -12.60 -6.36 -9.41
CA ASP A 165 -12.86 -7.78 -9.12
C ASP A 165 -11.73 -8.41 -8.30
N VAL A 166 -10.52 -7.86 -8.45
CA VAL A 166 -9.29 -8.32 -7.80
C VAL A 166 -8.55 -7.12 -7.25
N ALA A 167 -8.00 -7.25 -6.05
CA ALA A 167 -7.04 -6.31 -5.49
C ALA A 167 -5.66 -6.95 -5.50
N LEU A 168 -4.68 -6.31 -6.16
CA LEU A 168 -3.28 -6.67 -6.07
C LEU A 168 -2.64 -5.85 -4.95
N LEU A 169 -2.22 -6.55 -3.89
CA LEU A 169 -1.56 -5.95 -2.74
C LEU A 169 -0.06 -5.79 -3.03
N THR A 170 0.47 -4.59 -2.80
CA THR A 170 1.87 -4.24 -3.09
C THR A 170 2.51 -3.62 -1.84
N PRO A 171 3.40 -4.35 -1.14
CA PRO A 171 4.17 -3.79 -0.04
C PRO A 171 5.31 -2.89 -0.54
N ALA A 172 5.92 -2.15 0.38
CA ALA A 172 7.19 -1.44 0.16
C ALA A 172 8.35 -2.14 0.87
#